data_AF-A0AAJ1VCZ6-F1
#
_entry.id   AF-A0AAJ1VCZ6-F1
#
_cell.length_a   1.000
_cell.length_b   1.000
_cell.length_c   1.000
_cell.angle_alpha   90.00
_cell.angle_beta   90.00
_cell.angle_gamma   90.00
#
_symmetry.space_group_name_H-M   'P 1'
#
loop_
_entity.id
_entity.type
_entity.pdbx_description
1 polymer ?
#
loop_
_entity_poly.entity_id
_entity_poly.type
_entity_poly.pdbx_seq_one_letter_code
_entity_poly.pdbx_strand_id
1 'polypeptide(L)'
;MGKNYRLFIDGRWVDSISGRTFESLNPATDEVNAVVAEAGPEDVDLAVKAARRAFESGPWAEMAPGDRGRLLNKVAQALWEKADMLAEVESQDNGLPINETKFIAMPAMIDVLEFYAGLANKVQGSTLASPNNRFNYTLKEPIGVIGAIVPWNFPLMLTMWKLAPALAAGNTIVIKPAEQTPVSILELVKIFQEVGIPDGVINVIPGYGKIAGDALSSHPDVDKIAFTGSTNTGRLIMQAASKNLKPISLELGGKSPNIVFDDASIDNAVNGSMFGIFFAQGQVCASGTRLFVQESIYDRFMESFVKKARSIRVGNPLDHTTQMGPQVSLQQLDKIQQYVAAGLEQGANLVMGGERNTEAGNGYFFTPTVFENVTNDMTIAREEIFGPVLSVIKFKDEEDALNKANDSLYGLASGLWTNDLKRAHRMVRGLKAGTVYVNTFSMLDSAAPFGGRKQSGFGRELGIQAMDMYTETKNVWIDLNEQGLNWYGV
;
A
#
# COMPACT_ATOMS: atom_id res chain seq x y z
N MET A 1 -16.54 1.90 -27.28
CA MET A 1 -17.24 2.61 -26.18
C MET A 1 -16.86 1.90 -24.90
N GLY A 2 -16.13 2.58 -24.00
CA GLY A 2 -15.67 2.00 -22.74
C GLY A 2 -16.81 1.62 -21.79
N LYS A 3 -16.50 0.84 -20.75
CA LYS A 3 -17.47 0.48 -19.70
C LYS A 3 -17.83 1.72 -18.87
N ASN A 4 -19.10 1.84 -18.46
CA ASN A 4 -19.54 2.89 -17.54
C ASN A 4 -19.62 2.33 -16.11
N TYR A 5 -18.99 3.00 -15.15
CA TYR A 5 -19.06 2.64 -13.73
C TYR A 5 -19.70 3.73 -12.89
N ARG A 6 -20.48 3.25 -11.92
CA ARG A 6 -21.21 4.04 -10.92
C ARG A 6 -20.50 3.99 -9.57
N LEU A 7 -20.92 4.87 -8.66
CA LEU A 7 -20.56 4.76 -7.25
C LEU A 7 -21.24 3.52 -6.66
N PHE A 8 -20.61 2.89 -5.68
CA PHE A 8 -21.23 1.82 -4.90
C PHE A 8 -21.54 2.35 -3.50
N ILE A 9 -22.80 2.65 -3.22
CA ILE A 9 -23.24 3.22 -1.96
C ILE A 9 -24.42 2.40 -1.46
N ASP A 10 -24.33 1.95 -0.21
CA ASP A 10 -25.44 1.29 0.47
C ASP A 10 -25.99 0.06 -0.28
N GLY A 11 -25.08 -0.78 -0.79
CA GLY A 11 -25.46 -1.97 -1.57
C GLY A 11 -25.97 -1.67 -2.98
N ARG A 12 -25.93 -0.41 -3.44
CA ARG A 12 -26.49 0.02 -4.73
C ARG A 12 -25.48 0.72 -5.61
N TRP A 13 -25.66 0.54 -6.91
CA TRP A 13 -24.91 1.24 -7.96
C TRP A 13 -25.62 2.52 -8.35
N VAL A 14 -25.07 3.68 -7.96
CA VAL A 14 -25.69 5.00 -8.13
C VAL A 14 -24.81 5.95 -8.93
N ASP A 15 -25.42 6.83 -9.72
CA ASP A 15 -24.70 7.92 -10.37
C ASP A 15 -24.26 8.97 -9.32
N SER A 16 -23.25 9.80 -9.63
CA SER A 16 -22.92 10.96 -8.79
C SER A 16 -24.12 11.91 -8.71
N ILE A 17 -24.37 12.50 -7.55
CA ILE A 17 -25.38 13.56 -7.38
C ILE A 17 -25.20 14.69 -8.39
N SER A 18 -23.94 15.05 -8.67
CA SER A 18 -23.61 16.11 -9.63
C SER A 18 -23.80 15.71 -11.09
N GLY A 19 -23.98 14.42 -11.37
CA GLY A 19 -23.97 13.83 -12.73
C GLY A 19 -22.60 13.84 -13.41
N ARG A 20 -21.54 14.30 -12.73
CA ARG A 20 -20.18 14.35 -13.30
C ARG A 20 -19.57 12.96 -13.41
N THR A 21 -18.71 12.82 -14.39
CA THR A 21 -17.91 11.63 -14.67
C THR A 21 -16.50 12.02 -15.08
N PHE A 22 -15.57 11.07 -15.00
CA PHE A 22 -14.22 11.20 -15.54
C PHE A 22 -13.84 9.93 -16.32
N GLU A 23 -12.84 10.05 -17.19
CA GLU A 23 -12.30 8.93 -17.95
C GLU A 23 -11.14 8.28 -17.17
N SER A 24 -11.22 6.97 -16.96
CA SER A 24 -10.05 6.14 -16.64
C SER A 24 -9.40 5.71 -17.96
N LEU A 25 -8.09 5.90 -18.09
CA LEU A 25 -7.33 5.59 -19.29
C LEU A 25 -6.56 4.29 -19.11
N ASN A 26 -6.45 3.50 -20.17
CA ASN A 26 -5.56 2.34 -20.18
C ASN A 26 -4.11 2.83 -20.40
N PRO A 27 -3.19 2.62 -19.45
CA PRO A 27 -1.84 3.16 -19.53
C PRO A 27 -0.99 2.56 -20.67
N ALA A 28 -1.37 1.40 -21.21
CA ALA A 28 -0.66 0.76 -22.31
C ALA A 28 -1.04 1.32 -23.69
N THR A 29 -2.22 1.93 -23.82
CA THR A 29 -2.74 2.41 -25.10
C THR A 29 -3.04 3.90 -25.14
N ASP A 30 -3.14 4.58 -23.99
CA ASP A 30 -3.64 5.96 -23.86
C ASP A 30 -5.09 6.13 -24.35
N GLU A 31 -5.85 5.03 -24.40
CA GLU A 31 -7.27 5.02 -24.78
C GLU A 31 -8.17 4.95 -23.54
N VAL A 32 -9.41 5.44 -23.68
CA VAL A 32 -10.41 5.38 -22.61
C VAL A 32 -10.74 3.92 -22.25
N ASN A 33 -10.34 3.50 -21.05
CA ASN A 33 -10.68 2.20 -20.47
C ASN A 33 -12.14 2.20 -19.99
N ALA A 34 -12.53 3.23 -19.23
CA ALA A 34 -13.85 3.35 -18.64
C ALA A 34 -14.25 4.80 -18.39
N VAL A 35 -15.55 5.06 -18.32
CA VAL A 35 -16.12 6.32 -17.82
C VAL A 35 -16.70 6.06 -16.43
N VAL A 36 -16.29 6.83 -15.44
CA VAL A 36 -16.56 6.57 -14.02
C VAL A 36 -17.23 7.78 -13.38
N ALA A 37 -18.26 7.55 -12.57
CA ALA A 37 -18.90 8.61 -11.79
C ALA A 37 -17.88 9.34 -10.87
N GLU A 38 -17.95 10.67 -10.84
CA GLU A 38 -17.07 11.53 -10.04
C GLU A 38 -17.76 11.94 -8.73
N ALA A 39 -17.41 11.28 -7.61
CA ALA A 39 -17.95 11.61 -6.31
C ALA A 39 -17.58 13.04 -5.87
N GLY A 40 -18.60 13.80 -5.46
CA GLY A 40 -18.46 15.08 -4.75
C GLY A 40 -18.68 14.94 -3.24
N PRO A 41 -18.56 16.04 -2.47
CA PRO A 41 -18.78 16.03 -1.02
C PRO A 41 -20.15 15.47 -0.59
N GLU A 42 -21.19 15.69 -1.39
CA GLU A 42 -22.54 15.20 -1.15
C GLU A 42 -22.62 13.67 -1.29
N ASP A 43 -21.91 13.10 -2.27
CA ASP A 43 -21.81 11.64 -2.44
C ASP A 43 -21.03 11.00 -1.28
N VAL A 44 -19.98 11.67 -0.79
CA VAL A 44 -19.22 11.25 0.40
C VAL A 44 -20.11 11.24 1.64
N ASP A 45 -20.89 12.28 1.88
CA ASP A 45 -21.83 12.36 2.99
C ASP A 45 -22.87 11.22 2.96
N LEU A 46 -23.42 10.91 1.78
CA LEU A 46 -24.31 9.75 1.62
C LEU A 46 -23.63 8.43 1.96
N ALA A 47 -22.41 8.21 1.46
CA ALA A 47 -21.66 6.99 1.72
C ALA A 47 -21.31 6.84 3.21
N VAL A 48 -20.90 7.92 3.87
CA VAL A 48 -20.58 7.92 5.30
C VAL A 48 -21.83 7.69 6.14
N LYS A 49 -22.96 8.30 5.81
CA LYS A 49 -24.24 8.06 6.50
C LYS A 49 -24.71 6.61 6.36
N ALA A 50 -24.54 6.00 5.18
CA ALA A 50 -24.82 4.59 4.97
C ALA A 50 -23.91 3.70 5.83
N ALA A 51 -22.60 3.98 5.84
CA ALA A 51 -21.62 3.28 6.66
C ALA A 51 -21.89 3.40 8.16
N ARG A 52 -22.24 4.59 8.64
CA ARG A 52 -22.60 4.86 10.04
C ARG A 52 -23.84 4.08 10.44
N ARG A 53 -24.90 4.14 9.63
CA ARG A 53 -26.14 3.39 9.90
C ARG A 53 -25.89 1.89 9.93
N ALA A 54 -25.11 1.36 8.98
CA ALA A 54 -24.74 -0.05 8.94
C ALA A 54 -23.89 -0.47 10.15
N PHE A 55 -23.06 0.43 10.70
CA PHE A 55 -22.29 0.19 11.91
C PHE A 55 -23.15 0.20 13.18
N GLU A 56 -23.98 1.21 13.38
CA GLU A 56 -24.74 1.41 14.62
C GLU A 56 -25.99 0.55 14.74
N SER A 57 -26.62 0.22 13.62
CA SER A 57 -27.93 -0.45 13.59
C SER A 57 -27.99 -1.63 12.62
N GLY A 58 -26.95 -1.81 11.81
CA GLY A 58 -26.86 -2.93 10.87
C GLY A 58 -26.37 -4.21 11.56
N PRO A 59 -26.46 -5.34 10.86
CA PRO A 59 -26.11 -6.63 11.43
C PRO A 59 -24.60 -6.86 11.58
N TRP A 60 -23.74 -5.98 11.05
CA TRP A 60 -22.31 -6.27 10.89
C TRP A 60 -21.48 -6.13 12.17
N ALA A 61 -21.59 -5.00 12.86
CA ALA A 61 -20.81 -4.74 14.08
C ALA A 61 -21.13 -5.76 15.18
N GLU A 62 -22.42 -6.11 15.33
CA GLU A 62 -22.94 -7.08 16.29
C GLU A 62 -22.84 -8.55 15.83
N MET A 63 -22.48 -8.80 14.56
CA MET A 63 -22.31 -10.18 14.07
C MET A 63 -21.25 -10.89 14.90
N ALA A 64 -21.52 -12.13 15.33
CA ALA A 64 -20.53 -12.90 16.06
C ALA A 64 -19.20 -12.95 15.28
N PRO A 65 -18.03 -12.69 15.90
CA PRO A 65 -16.78 -12.57 15.17
C PRO A 65 -16.42 -13.81 14.33
N GLY A 66 -16.85 -15.01 14.78
CA GLY A 66 -16.69 -16.24 14.02
C GLY A 66 -17.57 -16.32 12.76
N ASP A 67 -18.77 -15.73 12.78
CA ASP A 67 -19.64 -15.61 11.59
C ASP A 67 -19.09 -14.59 10.60
N ARG A 68 -18.56 -13.46 11.08
CA ARG A 68 -17.83 -12.51 10.21
C ARG A 68 -16.67 -13.20 9.50
N GLY A 69 -15.83 -13.91 10.25
CA GLY A 69 -14.71 -14.67 9.67
C GLY A 69 -15.16 -15.72 8.65
N ARG A 70 -16.29 -16.41 8.87
CA ARG A 70 -16.85 -17.35 7.88
C ARG A 70 -17.31 -16.65 6.61
N LEU A 71 -17.97 -15.49 6.72
CA LEU A 71 -18.42 -14.74 5.55
C LEU A 71 -17.24 -14.20 4.73
N LEU A 72 -16.21 -13.66 5.40
CA LEU A 72 -14.98 -13.20 4.75
C LEU A 72 -14.23 -14.35 4.05
N ASN A 73 -14.20 -15.55 4.62
CA ASN A 73 -13.65 -16.73 3.95
C ASN A 73 -14.46 -17.14 2.70
N LYS A 74 -15.78 -16.98 2.70
CA LYS A 74 -16.59 -17.19 1.49
C LYS A 74 -16.23 -16.18 0.40
N VAL A 75 -15.96 -14.92 0.78
CA VAL A 75 -15.44 -13.92 -0.15
C VAL A 75 -14.09 -14.35 -0.72
N ALA A 76 -13.15 -14.81 0.13
CA ALA A 76 -11.86 -15.31 -0.34
C ALA A 76 -11.99 -16.44 -1.38
N GLN A 77 -12.91 -17.40 -1.15
CA GLN A 77 -13.21 -18.45 -2.12
C GLN A 77 -13.73 -17.89 -3.45
N ALA A 78 -14.69 -16.96 -3.41
CA ALA A 78 -15.21 -16.31 -4.61
C ALA A 78 -14.15 -15.47 -5.34
N LEU A 79 -13.18 -14.90 -4.62
CA LEU A 79 -12.03 -14.21 -5.21
C LEU A 79 -11.09 -15.19 -5.92
N TRP A 80 -10.81 -16.36 -5.35
CA TRP A 80 -10.03 -17.40 -6.03
C TRP A 80 -10.68 -17.85 -7.34
N GLU A 81 -12.00 -18.05 -7.35
CA GLU A 81 -12.76 -18.40 -8.56
C GLU A 81 -12.69 -17.32 -9.65
N LYS A 82 -12.52 -16.05 -9.26
CA LYS A 82 -12.51 -14.89 -10.16
C LYS A 82 -11.13 -14.23 -10.30
N ALA A 83 -10.07 -14.87 -9.79
CA ALA A 83 -8.73 -14.29 -9.69
C ALA A 83 -8.14 -13.94 -11.06
N ASP A 84 -8.32 -14.82 -12.05
CA ASP A 84 -7.84 -14.57 -13.42
C ASP A 84 -8.52 -13.35 -14.06
N MET A 85 -9.83 -13.22 -13.89
CA MET A 85 -10.59 -12.08 -14.38
C MET A 85 -10.16 -10.78 -13.70
N LEU A 86 -10.02 -10.79 -12.37
CA LEU A 86 -9.54 -9.62 -11.63
C LEU A 86 -8.11 -9.25 -12.01
N ALA A 87 -7.25 -10.22 -12.30
CA ALA A 87 -5.89 -9.95 -12.73
C ALA A 87 -5.84 -9.24 -14.09
N GLU A 88 -6.68 -9.64 -15.04
CA GLU A 88 -6.80 -8.96 -16.33
C GLU A 88 -7.34 -7.53 -16.17
N VAL A 89 -8.35 -7.34 -15.32
CA VAL A 89 -8.90 -6.01 -15.02
C VAL A 89 -7.85 -5.11 -14.37
N GLU A 90 -7.14 -5.60 -13.36
CA GLU A 90 -6.09 -4.85 -12.66
C GLU A 90 -4.97 -4.46 -13.64
N SER A 91 -4.45 -5.41 -14.42
CA SER A 91 -3.41 -5.15 -15.43
C SER A 91 -3.83 -4.15 -16.50
N GLN A 92 -5.11 -4.13 -16.89
CA GLN A 92 -5.65 -3.13 -17.82
C GLN A 92 -5.77 -1.74 -17.19
N ASP A 93 -6.11 -1.68 -15.90
CA ASP A 93 -6.36 -0.42 -15.19
C ASP A 93 -5.04 0.24 -14.76
N ASN A 94 -4.08 -0.52 -14.22
CA ASN A 94 -2.84 0.03 -13.66
C ASN A 94 -1.56 -0.23 -14.49
N GLY A 95 -1.62 -1.11 -15.49
CA GLY A 95 -0.48 -1.45 -16.34
C GLY A 95 0.48 -2.51 -15.79
N LEU A 96 0.20 -3.17 -14.67
CA LEU A 96 1.03 -4.25 -14.12
C LEU A 96 1.11 -5.43 -15.10
N PRO A 97 2.27 -6.08 -15.33
CA PRO A 97 2.35 -7.25 -16.19
C PRO A 97 1.47 -8.38 -15.64
N ILE A 98 0.74 -9.07 -16.52
CA ILE A 98 -0.28 -10.05 -16.14
C ILE A 98 0.29 -11.18 -15.28
N ASN A 99 1.55 -11.57 -15.49
CA ASN A 99 2.20 -12.57 -14.66
C ASN A 99 2.47 -12.06 -13.24
N GLU A 100 2.88 -10.79 -13.07
CA GLU A 100 3.04 -10.20 -11.75
C GLU A 100 1.67 -10.11 -11.04
N THR A 101 0.63 -9.73 -11.79
CA THR A 101 -0.72 -9.65 -11.25
C THR A 101 -1.26 -11.02 -10.83
N LYS A 102 -1.20 -12.02 -11.71
CA LYS A 102 -1.76 -13.37 -11.50
C LYS A 102 -1.00 -14.17 -10.43
N PHE A 103 0.33 -14.11 -10.45
CA PHE A 103 1.15 -15.01 -9.63
C PHE A 103 1.67 -14.35 -8.34
N ILE A 104 1.57 -13.03 -8.20
CA ILE A 104 2.04 -12.31 -7.01
C ILE A 104 0.90 -11.50 -6.39
N ALA A 105 0.34 -10.52 -7.12
CA ALA A 105 -0.60 -9.57 -6.54
C ALA A 105 -1.93 -10.21 -6.11
N MET A 106 -2.53 -11.08 -6.95
CA MET A 106 -3.80 -11.74 -6.64
C MET A 106 -3.67 -12.71 -5.45
N PRO A 107 -2.71 -13.65 -5.42
CA PRO A 107 -2.49 -14.50 -4.26
C PRO A 107 -2.23 -13.69 -2.98
N ALA A 108 -1.39 -12.66 -3.04
CA ALA A 108 -1.08 -11.83 -1.88
C ALA A 108 -2.31 -11.05 -1.37
N MET A 109 -3.16 -10.55 -2.27
CA MET A 109 -4.41 -9.90 -1.88
C MET A 109 -5.36 -10.89 -1.18
N ILE A 110 -5.56 -12.08 -1.74
CA ILE A 110 -6.50 -13.06 -1.19
C ILE A 110 -6.00 -13.61 0.15
N ASP A 111 -4.69 -13.89 0.26
CA ASP A 111 -4.04 -14.31 1.50
C ASP A 111 -4.27 -13.32 2.65
N VAL A 112 -4.22 -12.01 2.38
CA VAL A 112 -4.56 -10.98 3.38
C VAL A 112 -6.01 -11.14 3.88
N LEU A 113 -6.97 -11.37 2.98
CA LEU A 113 -8.35 -11.57 3.39
C LEU A 113 -8.52 -12.85 4.23
N GLU A 114 -7.91 -13.95 3.81
CA GLU A 114 -7.94 -15.23 4.52
C GLU A 114 -7.32 -15.12 5.92
N PHE A 115 -6.18 -14.43 6.03
CA PHE A 115 -5.51 -14.15 7.29
C PHE A 115 -6.44 -13.43 8.27
N TYR A 116 -7.05 -12.31 7.86
CA TYR A 116 -7.95 -11.55 8.73
C TYR A 116 -9.29 -12.25 8.97
N ALA A 117 -9.79 -13.04 8.01
CA ALA A 117 -10.95 -13.89 8.22
C ALA A 117 -10.68 -14.92 9.32
N GLY A 118 -9.48 -15.51 9.36
CA GLY A 118 -9.02 -16.40 10.43
C GLY A 118 -8.77 -15.68 11.76
N LEU A 119 -8.43 -14.39 11.72
CA LEU A 119 -8.14 -13.56 12.89
C LEU A 119 -9.39 -12.95 13.54
N ALA A 120 -10.53 -12.89 12.84
CA ALA A 120 -11.73 -12.17 13.29
C ALA A 120 -12.17 -12.52 14.73
N ASN A 121 -12.05 -13.79 15.15
CA ASN A 121 -12.39 -14.24 16.51
C ASN A 121 -11.19 -14.40 17.46
N LYS A 122 -10.02 -13.88 17.10
CA LYS A 122 -8.77 -13.96 17.86
C LYS A 122 -8.29 -12.60 18.36
N VAL A 123 -9.04 -11.53 18.09
CA VAL A 123 -8.83 -10.23 18.71
C VAL A 123 -9.26 -10.32 20.18
N GLN A 124 -8.33 -10.07 21.10
CA GLN A 124 -8.51 -10.31 22.52
C GLN A 124 -8.22 -9.05 23.35
N GLY A 125 -8.98 -8.88 24.42
CA GLY A 125 -8.61 -8.02 25.54
C GLY A 125 -7.66 -8.74 26.51
N SER A 126 -7.46 -8.16 27.69
CA SER A 126 -6.61 -8.71 28.74
C SER A 126 -7.33 -8.66 30.09
N THR A 127 -7.16 -9.70 30.91
CA THR A 127 -7.50 -9.61 32.34
C THR A 127 -6.31 -9.02 33.08
N LEU A 128 -6.54 -7.99 33.88
CA LEU A 128 -5.48 -7.25 34.56
C LEU A 128 -5.42 -7.62 36.04
N ALA A 129 -4.20 -7.74 36.58
CA ALA A 129 -4.01 -7.99 38.00
C ALA A 129 -4.65 -6.86 38.84
N SER A 130 -5.59 -7.23 39.71
CA SER A 130 -6.34 -6.30 40.57
C SER A 130 -6.54 -6.90 41.97
N PRO A 131 -6.79 -6.08 43.00
CA PRO A 131 -7.21 -6.58 44.31
C PRO A 131 -8.43 -7.50 44.21
N ASN A 132 -8.54 -8.51 45.09
CA ASN A 132 -9.58 -9.55 45.02
C ASN A 132 -11.03 -9.04 44.99
N ASN A 133 -11.28 -7.83 45.50
CA ASN A 133 -12.60 -7.20 45.52
C ASN A 133 -12.86 -6.32 44.29
N ARG A 134 -12.03 -6.42 43.25
CA ARG A 134 -12.18 -5.68 42.00
C ARG A 134 -11.84 -6.59 40.84
N PHE A 135 -12.65 -6.54 39.79
CA PHE A 135 -12.32 -7.20 38.53
C PHE A 135 -12.02 -6.15 37.47
N ASN A 136 -10.90 -6.31 36.79
CA ASN A 136 -10.42 -5.37 35.78
C ASN A 136 -10.03 -6.15 34.53
N TYR A 137 -10.62 -5.75 33.41
CA TYR A 137 -10.32 -6.33 32.11
C TYR A 137 -10.49 -5.31 31.00
N THR A 138 -9.89 -5.59 29.84
CA THR A 138 -10.08 -4.78 28.64
C THR A 138 -10.94 -5.48 27.61
N LEU A 139 -11.64 -4.68 26.82
CA LEU A 139 -12.34 -5.08 25.60
C LEU A 139 -11.63 -4.46 24.39
N LYS A 140 -11.74 -5.14 23.24
CA LYS A 140 -11.32 -4.63 21.93
C LYS A 140 -12.57 -4.46 21.07
N GLU A 141 -12.95 -3.22 20.83
CA GLU A 141 -14.17 -2.87 20.10
C GLU A 141 -13.81 -2.27 18.74
N PRO A 142 -14.61 -2.48 17.66
CA PRO A 142 -14.38 -1.78 16.40
C PRO A 142 -14.42 -0.27 16.60
N ILE A 143 -13.59 0.45 15.83
CA ILE A 143 -13.52 1.92 15.86
C ILE A 143 -14.80 2.57 15.32
N GLY A 144 -15.41 2.00 14.28
CA GLY A 144 -16.62 2.51 13.65
C GLY A 144 -16.52 2.64 12.14
N VAL A 145 -16.67 3.85 11.61
CA VAL A 145 -16.61 4.15 10.17
C VAL A 145 -15.18 4.48 9.77
N ILE A 146 -14.62 3.69 8.85
CA ILE A 146 -13.27 3.88 8.32
C ILE A 146 -13.34 4.56 6.96
N GLY A 147 -12.63 5.68 6.80
CA GLY A 147 -12.32 6.24 5.49
C GLY A 147 -11.01 5.66 4.96
N ALA A 148 -11.07 4.92 3.85
CA ALA A 148 -9.89 4.33 3.21
C ALA A 148 -9.59 5.03 1.89
N ILE A 149 -8.40 5.62 1.78
CA ILE A 149 -7.94 6.28 0.55
C ILE A 149 -6.73 5.49 0.05
N VAL A 150 -6.87 4.92 -1.14
CA VAL A 150 -5.95 3.91 -1.68
C VAL A 150 -5.27 4.38 -2.97
N PRO A 151 -3.99 4.03 -3.19
CA PRO A 151 -3.21 4.49 -4.33
C PRO A 151 -3.45 3.59 -5.55
N TRP A 152 -2.82 3.96 -6.67
CA TRP A 152 -3.03 3.36 -7.97
C TRP A 152 -2.06 2.22 -8.34
N ASN A 153 -1.01 2.00 -7.57
CA ASN A 153 0.07 1.08 -7.99
C ASN A 153 -0.27 -0.39 -7.75
N PHE A 154 -0.97 -0.71 -6.67
CA PHE A 154 -1.61 -2.02 -6.46
C PHE A 154 -3.03 -1.83 -5.91
N PRO A 155 -3.97 -1.33 -6.75
CA PRO A 155 -5.31 -0.93 -6.31
C PRO A 155 -6.03 -2.01 -5.50
N LEU A 156 -6.03 -3.25 -5.99
CA LEU A 156 -6.71 -4.37 -5.33
C LEU A 156 -6.01 -4.76 -4.03
N MET A 157 -4.69 -4.98 -4.07
CA MET A 157 -3.92 -5.43 -2.91
C MET A 157 -3.97 -4.41 -1.77
N LEU A 158 -3.73 -3.12 -2.06
CA LEU A 158 -3.69 -2.07 -1.04
C LEU A 158 -5.08 -1.66 -0.54
N THR A 159 -6.13 -1.94 -1.32
CA THR A 159 -7.50 -1.93 -0.79
C THR A 159 -7.70 -3.04 0.23
N MET A 160 -7.25 -4.26 -0.08
CA MET A 160 -7.45 -5.39 0.83
C MET A 160 -6.70 -5.24 2.16
N TRP A 161 -5.52 -4.61 2.14
CA TRP A 161 -4.76 -4.30 3.37
C TRP A 161 -5.53 -3.42 4.36
N LYS A 162 -6.52 -2.65 3.88
CA LYS A 162 -7.40 -1.81 4.71
C LYS A 162 -8.75 -2.47 4.95
N LEU A 163 -9.32 -3.06 3.90
CA LEU A 163 -10.65 -3.64 3.90
C LEU A 163 -10.72 -4.87 4.81
N ALA A 164 -9.79 -5.81 4.66
CA ALA A 164 -9.80 -7.06 5.41
C ALA A 164 -9.73 -6.86 6.95
N PRO A 165 -8.78 -6.10 7.52
CA PRO A 165 -8.76 -5.87 8.96
C PRO A 165 -9.93 -5.03 9.46
N ALA A 166 -10.40 -4.04 8.69
CA ALA A 166 -11.56 -3.24 9.06
C ALA A 166 -12.81 -4.12 9.22
N LEU A 167 -13.08 -4.97 8.23
CA LEU A 167 -14.21 -5.89 8.23
C LEU A 167 -14.09 -6.96 9.32
N ALA A 168 -12.91 -7.55 9.51
CA ALA A 168 -12.68 -8.56 10.54
C ALA A 168 -12.94 -8.01 11.96
N ALA A 169 -12.52 -6.76 12.22
CA ALA A 169 -12.78 -6.06 13.49
C ALA A 169 -14.27 -5.72 13.69
N GLY A 170 -15.08 -5.67 12.63
CA GLY A 170 -16.50 -5.29 12.69
C GLY A 170 -16.78 -3.83 12.32
N ASN A 171 -15.82 -3.14 11.71
CA ASN A 171 -16.01 -1.78 11.20
C ASN A 171 -16.80 -1.77 9.88
N THR A 172 -17.31 -0.60 9.52
CA THR A 172 -17.77 -0.30 8.15
C THR A 172 -16.76 0.62 7.46
N ILE A 173 -16.78 0.67 6.12
CA ILE A 173 -15.71 1.32 5.36
C ILE A 173 -16.24 2.07 4.13
N VAL A 174 -15.66 3.25 3.88
CA VAL A 174 -15.85 4.07 2.68
C VAL A 174 -14.50 4.18 1.96
N ILE A 175 -14.43 3.66 0.74
CA ILE A 175 -13.20 3.52 -0.05
C ILE A 175 -13.19 4.56 -1.17
N LYS A 176 -12.14 5.39 -1.21
CA LYS A 176 -11.86 6.35 -2.29
C LYS A 176 -10.66 5.84 -3.10
N PRO A 177 -10.88 5.18 -4.25
CA PRO A 177 -9.79 4.69 -5.10
C PRO A 177 -9.10 5.83 -5.84
N ALA A 178 -7.79 5.75 -6.06
CA ALA A 178 -7.07 6.67 -6.94
C ALA A 178 -7.79 6.80 -8.29
N GLU A 179 -7.91 8.03 -8.80
CA GLU A 179 -8.67 8.34 -10.01
C GLU A 179 -8.07 7.68 -11.27
N GLN A 180 -6.80 7.29 -11.24
CA GLN A 180 -6.14 6.57 -12.32
C GLN A 180 -6.64 5.13 -12.46
N THR A 181 -7.03 4.49 -11.36
CA THR A 181 -7.29 3.04 -11.31
C THR A 181 -8.52 2.68 -10.44
N PRO A 182 -9.71 3.22 -10.73
CA PRO A 182 -10.90 2.92 -9.97
C PRO A 182 -11.58 1.59 -10.37
N VAL A 183 -11.28 1.07 -11.56
CA VAL A 183 -12.09 0.02 -12.21
C VAL A 183 -11.95 -1.30 -11.48
N SER A 184 -10.73 -1.70 -11.13
CA SER A 184 -10.52 -2.99 -10.47
C SER A 184 -11.19 -3.07 -9.10
N ILE A 185 -11.18 -1.98 -8.33
CA ILE A 185 -11.84 -1.89 -7.01
C ILE A 185 -13.37 -1.94 -7.16
N LEU A 186 -13.93 -1.38 -8.24
CA LEU A 186 -15.36 -1.47 -8.52
C LEU A 186 -15.76 -2.88 -9.00
N GLU A 187 -14.88 -3.61 -9.69
CA GLU A 187 -15.11 -5.04 -9.98
C GLU A 187 -14.97 -5.91 -8.71
N LEU A 188 -14.02 -5.57 -7.82
CA LEU A 188 -13.85 -6.25 -6.53
C LEU A 188 -15.12 -6.20 -5.68
N VAL A 189 -15.73 -5.02 -5.53
CA VAL A 189 -16.89 -4.85 -4.63
C VAL A 189 -18.12 -5.63 -5.11
N LYS A 190 -18.25 -5.91 -6.41
CA LYS A 190 -19.31 -6.81 -6.92
C LYS A 190 -19.23 -8.21 -6.32
N ILE A 191 -18.02 -8.70 -6.06
CA ILE A 191 -17.80 -10.03 -5.47
C ILE A 191 -18.21 -10.02 -3.99
N PHE A 192 -17.87 -8.96 -3.25
CA PHE A 192 -18.34 -8.78 -1.88
C PHE A 192 -19.88 -8.67 -1.82
N GLN A 193 -20.49 -7.98 -2.79
CA GLN A 193 -21.94 -7.87 -2.91
C GLN A 193 -22.59 -9.23 -3.22
N GLU A 194 -22.04 -9.99 -4.16
CA GLU A 194 -22.55 -11.32 -4.57
C GLU A 194 -22.55 -12.31 -3.39
N VAL A 195 -21.52 -12.27 -2.54
CA VAL A 195 -21.43 -13.12 -1.35
C VAL A 195 -22.40 -12.69 -0.24
N GLY A 196 -22.95 -11.48 -0.33
CA GLY A 196 -23.98 -11.00 0.60
C GLY A 196 -23.42 -10.27 1.81
N ILE A 197 -22.34 -9.51 1.65
CA ILE A 197 -21.91 -8.55 2.67
C ILE A 197 -23.02 -7.50 2.86
N PRO A 198 -23.44 -7.19 4.10
CA PRO A 198 -24.61 -6.33 4.32
C PRO A 198 -24.46 -4.92 3.71
N ASP A 199 -25.58 -4.37 3.25
CA ASP A 199 -25.66 -3.03 2.66
C ASP A 199 -25.08 -1.97 3.60
N GLY A 200 -24.29 -1.05 3.03
CA GLY A 200 -23.64 0.04 3.74
C GLY A 200 -22.34 -0.35 4.46
N VAL A 201 -22.03 -1.65 4.63
CA VAL A 201 -20.76 -2.08 5.25
C VAL A 201 -19.55 -1.68 4.40
N ILE A 202 -19.68 -1.76 3.08
CA ILE A 202 -18.67 -1.33 2.11
C ILE A 202 -19.30 -0.30 1.19
N ASN A 203 -18.63 0.83 1.00
CA ASN A 203 -19.01 1.86 0.04
C ASN A 203 -17.77 2.25 -0.77
N VAL A 204 -17.92 2.47 -2.08
CA VAL A 204 -16.83 2.85 -2.99
C VAL A 204 -17.22 4.12 -3.74
N ILE A 205 -16.42 5.16 -3.57
CA ILE A 205 -16.66 6.52 -4.08
C ILE A 205 -15.47 7.01 -4.92
N PRO A 206 -15.32 6.56 -6.18
CA PRO A 206 -14.33 7.12 -7.10
C PRO A 206 -14.52 8.63 -7.27
N GLY A 207 -13.43 9.39 -7.31
CA GLY A 207 -13.45 10.85 -7.47
C GLY A 207 -12.09 11.45 -7.15
N TYR A 208 -11.82 12.68 -7.57
CA TYR A 208 -10.50 13.29 -7.41
C TYR A 208 -10.11 13.49 -5.94
N GLY A 209 -8.84 13.25 -5.61
CA GLY A 209 -8.33 13.37 -4.24
C GLY A 209 -8.57 14.75 -3.60
N LYS A 210 -8.48 15.83 -4.38
CA LYS A 210 -8.72 17.21 -3.91
C LYS A 210 -10.18 17.50 -3.52
N ILE A 211 -11.12 16.68 -3.97
CA ILE A 211 -12.56 16.87 -3.75
C ILE A 211 -13.07 15.75 -2.83
N ALA A 212 -13.18 14.52 -3.35
CA ALA A 212 -13.69 13.38 -2.61
C ALA A 212 -12.76 12.96 -1.45
N GLY A 213 -11.44 13.00 -1.67
CA GLY A 213 -10.47 12.63 -0.64
C GLY A 213 -10.42 13.60 0.53
N ASP A 214 -10.45 14.92 0.26
CA ASP A 214 -10.52 15.96 1.30
C ASP A 214 -11.85 15.91 2.07
N ALA A 215 -12.97 15.75 1.35
CA ALA A 215 -14.29 15.60 1.96
C ALA A 215 -14.33 14.39 2.91
N LEU A 216 -13.84 13.22 2.46
CA LEU A 216 -13.79 12.02 3.29
C LEU A 216 -12.88 12.20 4.52
N SER A 217 -11.71 12.81 4.33
CA SER A 217 -10.74 13.02 5.41
C SER A 217 -11.18 14.03 6.45
N SER A 218 -11.99 15.01 6.06
CA SER A 218 -12.54 16.06 6.93
C SER A 218 -13.91 15.70 7.52
N HIS A 219 -14.57 14.63 7.07
CA HIS A 219 -15.95 14.31 7.47
C HIS A 219 -16.06 14.06 8.99
N PRO A 220 -17.05 14.66 9.69
CA PRO A 220 -17.20 14.50 11.15
C PRO A 220 -17.52 13.06 11.58
N ASP A 221 -18.33 12.34 10.80
CA ASP A 221 -18.79 10.99 11.15
C ASP A 221 -17.87 9.85 10.68
N VAL A 222 -16.65 10.16 10.23
CA VAL A 222 -15.63 9.14 9.94
C VAL A 222 -14.75 9.01 11.17
N ASP A 223 -14.61 7.83 11.76
CA ASP A 223 -13.87 7.67 13.02
C ASP A 223 -12.36 7.56 12.81
N LYS A 224 -11.93 7.05 11.65
CA LYS A 224 -10.50 6.89 11.31
C LYS A 224 -10.25 7.02 9.82
N ILE A 225 -9.09 7.58 9.46
CA ILE A 225 -8.56 7.53 8.08
C ILE A 225 -7.41 6.52 7.97
N ALA A 226 -7.48 5.66 6.95
CA ALA A 226 -6.37 4.81 6.51
C ALA A 226 -5.94 5.27 5.12
N PHE A 227 -4.76 5.88 5.01
CA PHE A 227 -4.25 6.46 3.77
C PHE A 227 -2.96 5.77 3.34
N THR A 228 -2.90 5.38 2.07
CA THR A 228 -1.64 4.99 1.41
C THR A 228 -1.43 5.87 0.18
N GLY A 229 -0.24 6.45 0.03
CA GLY A 229 0.08 7.32 -1.11
C GLY A 229 1.29 8.22 -0.87
N SER A 230 1.35 9.37 -1.56
CA SER A 230 2.53 10.24 -1.47
C SER A 230 2.68 10.91 -0.10
N THR A 231 3.92 11.19 0.32
CA THR A 231 4.18 11.92 1.57
C THR A 231 3.53 13.30 1.61
N ASN A 232 3.48 14.00 0.47
CA ASN A 232 2.86 15.32 0.39
C ASN A 232 1.34 15.24 0.60
N THR A 233 0.67 14.28 -0.03
CA THR A 233 -0.76 14.03 0.18
C THR A 233 -1.01 13.60 1.62
N GLY A 234 -0.17 12.73 2.20
CA GLY A 234 -0.30 12.31 3.60
C GLY A 234 -0.30 13.47 4.59
N ARG A 235 0.49 14.53 4.34
CA ARG A 235 0.45 15.76 5.15
C ARG A 235 -0.90 16.47 5.06
N LEU A 236 -1.47 16.58 3.86
CA LEU A 236 -2.78 17.20 3.65
C LEU A 236 -3.88 16.39 4.34
N ILE A 237 -3.83 15.06 4.24
CA ILE A 237 -4.76 14.17 4.94
C ILE A 237 -4.65 14.34 6.45
N MET A 238 -3.43 14.42 7.01
CA MET A 238 -3.23 14.67 8.44
C MET A 238 -3.78 16.02 8.88
N GLN A 239 -3.60 17.07 8.07
CA GLN A 239 -4.17 18.40 8.33
C GLN A 239 -5.71 18.37 8.33
N ALA A 240 -6.32 17.72 7.34
CA ALA A 240 -7.77 17.52 7.27
C ALA A 240 -8.28 16.70 8.48
N ALA A 241 -7.57 15.63 8.83
CA ALA A 241 -7.92 14.75 9.93
C ALA A 241 -7.92 15.46 11.29
N SER A 242 -6.97 16.38 11.49
CA SER A 242 -6.79 17.13 12.74
C SER A 242 -7.99 17.97 13.15
N LYS A 243 -8.84 18.40 12.21
CA LYS A 243 -10.05 19.21 12.48
C LYS A 243 -11.00 18.54 13.47
N ASN A 244 -11.08 17.20 13.44
CA ASN A 244 -11.93 16.41 14.34
C ASN A 244 -11.10 15.41 15.19
N LEU A 245 -9.79 15.64 15.33
CA LEU A 245 -8.85 14.80 16.09
C LEU A 245 -8.90 13.30 15.72
N LYS A 246 -9.18 13.00 14.45
CA LYS A 246 -9.38 11.63 13.97
C LYS A 246 -8.06 10.87 13.93
N PRO A 247 -7.97 9.66 14.51
CA PRO A 247 -6.83 8.77 14.30
C PRO A 247 -6.58 8.52 12.81
N ILE A 248 -5.32 8.47 12.42
CA ILE A 248 -4.91 8.15 11.05
C ILE A 248 -3.81 7.08 11.04
N SER A 249 -3.76 6.28 9.98
CA SER A 249 -2.58 5.53 9.58
C SER A 249 -2.12 6.03 8.22
N LEU A 250 -0.81 6.26 8.09
CA LEU A 250 -0.19 6.80 6.89
C LEU A 250 0.88 5.82 6.43
N GLU A 251 0.65 5.18 5.28
CA GLU A 251 1.67 4.42 4.56
C GLU A 251 2.14 5.25 3.37
N LEU A 252 3.37 5.78 3.47
CA LEU A 252 3.87 6.78 2.54
C LEU A 252 5.07 6.26 1.75
N GLY A 253 5.55 7.10 0.83
CA GLY A 253 6.67 6.77 -0.03
C GLY A 253 8.00 6.45 0.68
N GLY A 254 8.96 6.03 -0.13
CA GLY A 254 10.26 5.58 0.33
C GLY A 254 11.43 5.97 -0.57
N LYS A 255 12.63 5.80 -0.02
CA LYS A 255 13.89 5.83 -0.77
C LYS A 255 14.81 4.71 -0.26
N SER A 256 14.28 3.50 -0.32
CA SER A 256 14.82 2.32 0.36
C SER A 256 16.24 2.02 -0.11
N PRO A 257 17.22 1.94 0.80
CA PRO A 257 18.56 1.49 0.46
C PRO A 257 18.56 -0.02 0.24
N ASN A 258 19.29 -0.48 -0.78
CA ASN A 258 19.57 -1.88 -1.06
C ASN A 258 21.09 -2.06 -1.03
N ILE A 259 21.63 -2.76 -0.05
CA ILE A 259 23.06 -2.73 0.28
C ILE A 259 23.70 -4.07 -0.02
N VAL A 260 24.73 -4.09 -0.89
CA VAL A 260 25.44 -5.30 -1.32
C VAL A 260 26.89 -5.25 -0.84
N PHE A 261 27.21 -6.11 0.12
CA PHE A 261 28.58 -6.31 0.59
C PHE A 261 29.36 -7.28 -0.30
N ASP A 262 30.68 -7.22 -0.20
CA ASP A 262 31.63 -7.99 -1.00
C ASP A 262 31.58 -9.50 -0.79
N ASP A 263 31.12 -9.93 0.38
CA ASP A 263 30.93 -11.32 0.75
C ASP A 263 29.58 -11.89 0.30
N ALA A 264 28.71 -11.09 -0.31
CA ALA A 264 27.42 -11.53 -0.82
C ALA A 264 27.55 -12.41 -2.08
N SER A 265 26.58 -13.29 -2.29
CA SER A 265 26.40 -13.94 -3.60
C SER A 265 25.98 -12.89 -4.63
N ILE A 266 26.87 -12.57 -5.58
CA ILE A 266 26.60 -11.56 -6.60
C ILE A 266 25.38 -11.93 -7.44
N ASP A 267 25.24 -13.18 -7.85
CA ASP A 267 24.11 -13.57 -8.70
C ASP A 267 22.77 -13.37 -7.99
N ASN A 268 22.69 -13.75 -6.72
CA ASN A 268 21.48 -13.57 -5.92
C ASN A 268 21.22 -12.08 -5.66
N ALA A 269 22.26 -11.33 -5.30
CA ALA A 269 22.15 -9.90 -5.04
C ALA A 269 21.74 -9.12 -6.30
N VAL A 270 22.26 -9.47 -7.48
CA VAL A 270 21.83 -8.90 -8.76
C VAL A 270 20.37 -9.21 -9.02
N ASN A 271 19.96 -10.48 -8.93
CA ASN A 271 18.57 -10.88 -9.20
C ASN A 271 17.59 -10.18 -8.26
N GLY A 272 17.87 -10.17 -6.96
CA GLY A 272 17.02 -9.50 -5.97
C GLY A 272 17.04 -7.98 -6.09
N SER A 273 18.17 -7.38 -6.48
CA SER A 273 18.24 -5.94 -6.75
C SER A 273 17.44 -5.55 -7.98
N MET A 274 17.47 -6.36 -9.05
CA MET A 274 16.65 -6.13 -10.23
C MET A 274 15.17 -6.22 -9.89
N PHE A 275 14.76 -7.26 -9.17
CA PHE A 275 13.37 -7.37 -8.70
C PHE A 275 12.99 -6.18 -7.83
N GLY A 276 13.87 -5.75 -6.91
CA GLY A 276 13.62 -4.62 -6.02
C GLY A 276 13.39 -3.26 -6.69
N ILE A 277 13.83 -3.06 -7.95
CA ILE A 277 13.65 -1.79 -8.67
C ILE A 277 12.74 -1.88 -9.89
N PHE A 278 12.70 -3.02 -10.61
CA PHE A 278 11.95 -3.14 -11.86
C PHE A 278 10.60 -3.85 -11.71
N PHE A 279 10.36 -4.57 -10.61
CA PHE A 279 9.03 -5.10 -10.27
C PHE A 279 8.00 -3.98 -10.23
N ALA A 280 6.81 -4.21 -10.79
CA ALA A 280 5.77 -3.20 -10.96
C ALA A 280 6.32 -1.87 -11.53
N GLN A 281 7.22 -1.99 -12.51
CA GLN A 281 7.85 -0.87 -13.21
C GLN A 281 8.47 0.20 -12.29
N GLY A 282 8.92 -0.19 -11.09
CA GLY A 282 9.46 0.72 -10.09
C GLY A 282 8.43 1.60 -9.36
N GLN A 283 7.15 1.29 -9.53
CA GLN A 283 6.02 1.97 -8.88
C GLN A 283 5.67 1.29 -7.54
N VAL A 284 6.69 1.00 -6.73
CA VAL A 284 6.53 0.36 -5.41
C VAL A 284 7.13 1.26 -4.33
N CYS A 285 6.37 1.53 -3.26
CA CYS A 285 6.81 2.38 -2.16
C CYS A 285 8.10 1.87 -1.49
N ALA A 286 8.25 0.54 -1.42
CA ALA A 286 9.40 -0.13 -0.84
C ALA A 286 10.59 -0.32 -1.79
N SER A 287 10.50 0.09 -3.07
CA SER A 287 11.52 -0.19 -4.08
C SER A 287 12.93 0.19 -3.64
N GLY A 288 13.89 -0.70 -3.95
CA GLY A 288 15.33 -0.55 -3.68
C GLY A 288 16.01 0.46 -4.60
N THR A 289 15.51 1.70 -4.59
CA THR A 289 15.87 2.78 -5.54
C THR A 289 17.27 3.36 -5.31
N ARG A 290 17.89 3.10 -4.15
CA ARG A 290 19.31 3.39 -3.90
C ARG A 290 20.06 2.08 -3.72
N LEU A 291 20.79 1.65 -4.75
CA LEU A 291 21.63 0.48 -4.67
C LEU A 291 23.04 0.88 -4.21
N PHE A 292 23.41 0.43 -3.02
CA PHE A 292 24.73 0.60 -2.44
C PHE A 292 25.56 -0.65 -2.72
N VAL A 293 26.69 -0.51 -3.40
CA VAL A 293 27.58 -1.64 -3.74
C VAL A 293 28.98 -1.37 -3.19
N GLN A 294 29.55 -2.36 -2.52
CA GLN A 294 30.89 -2.22 -1.94
C GLN A 294 31.94 -2.10 -3.04
N GLU A 295 32.90 -1.20 -2.87
CA GLU A 295 33.92 -0.86 -3.88
C GLU A 295 34.65 -2.09 -4.45
N SER A 296 34.98 -3.08 -3.61
CA SER A 296 35.74 -4.28 -3.99
C SER A 296 35.01 -5.22 -4.96
N ILE A 297 33.68 -5.12 -5.09
CA ILE A 297 32.89 -5.95 -6.02
C ILE A 297 32.13 -5.13 -7.07
N TYR A 298 32.30 -3.80 -7.07
CA TYR A 298 31.47 -2.87 -7.84
C TYR A 298 31.44 -3.20 -9.34
N ASP A 299 32.60 -3.28 -9.98
CA ASP A 299 32.67 -3.43 -11.44
C ASP A 299 32.03 -4.76 -11.89
N ARG A 300 32.36 -5.85 -11.20
CA ARG A 300 31.80 -7.19 -11.46
C ARG A 300 30.29 -7.24 -11.22
N PHE A 301 29.80 -6.57 -10.18
CA PHE A 301 28.37 -6.49 -9.91
C PHE A 301 27.66 -5.70 -11.01
N MET A 302 28.17 -4.52 -11.36
CA MET A 302 27.56 -3.61 -12.34
C MET A 302 27.51 -4.21 -13.74
N GLU A 303 28.58 -4.90 -14.17
CA GLU A 303 28.60 -5.62 -15.44
C GLU A 303 27.44 -6.63 -15.52
N SER A 304 27.29 -7.48 -14.50
CA SER A 304 26.23 -8.49 -14.43
C SER A 304 24.83 -7.85 -14.34
N PHE A 305 24.69 -6.82 -13.51
CA PHE A 305 23.43 -6.10 -13.30
C PHE A 305 22.93 -5.44 -14.58
N VAL A 306 23.75 -4.61 -15.23
CA VAL A 306 23.39 -3.89 -16.45
C VAL A 306 23.09 -4.87 -17.59
N LYS A 307 23.89 -5.94 -17.73
CA LYS A 307 23.65 -6.96 -18.74
C LYS A 307 22.26 -7.60 -18.59
N LYS A 308 21.88 -8.00 -17.38
CA LYS A 308 20.56 -8.60 -17.13
C LYS A 308 19.43 -7.57 -17.23
N ALA A 309 19.61 -6.36 -16.70
CA ALA A 309 18.60 -5.31 -16.77
C ALA A 309 18.25 -4.91 -18.22
N ARG A 310 19.23 -4.90 -19.14
CA ARG A 310 18.99 -4.66 -20.58
C ARG A 310 18.14 -5.74 -21.25
N SER A 311 18.00 -6.93 -20.66
CA SER A 311 17.20 -8.01 -21.21
C SER A 311 15.72 -7.97 -20.79
N ILE A 312 15.33 -7.03 -19.93
CA ILE A 312 13.94 -6.87 -19.47
C ILE A 312 13.06 -6.50 -20.67
N ARG A 313 12.04 -7.33 -20.93
CA ARG A 313 11.05 -7.07 -21.98
C ARG A 313 9.98 -6.11 -21.49
N VAL A 314 10.01 -4.90 -22.03
CA VAL A 314 8.98 -3.88 -21.83
C VAL A 314 7.91 -4.03 -22.89
N GLY A 315 6.63 -4.04 -22.51
CA GLY A 315 5.57 -4.26 -23.49
C GLY A 315 4.16 -4.26 -22.91
N ASN A 316 3.19 -4.65 -23.74
CA ASN A 316 1.80 -4.76 -23.36
C ASN A 316 1.65 -5.58 -22.05
N PRO A 317 1.00 -5.04 -21.01
CA PRO A 317 0.88 -5.74 -19.73
C PRO A 317 0.12 -7.06 -19.82
N LEU A 318 -0.75 -7.26 -20.81
CA LEU A 318 -1.48 -8.51 -21.00
C LEU A 318 -0.71 -9.58 -21.80
N ASP A 319 0.45 -9.24 -22.36
CA ASP A 319 1.31 -10.23 -22.99
C ASP A 319 2.08 -11.02 -21.92
N HIS A 320 1.94 -12.34 -21.92
CA HIS A 320 2.61 -13.23 -20.97
C HIS A 320 4.14 -13.22 -21.03
N THR A 321 4.73 -12.66 -22.09
CA THR A 321 6.18 -12.50 -22.22
C THR A 321 6.68 -11.18 -21.64
N THR A 322 5.80 -10.21 -21.38
CA THR A 322 6.14 -8.91 -20.78
C THR A 322 6.65 -9.10 -19.35
N GLN A 323 7.74 -8.38 -19.04
CA GLN A 323 8.37 -8.36 -17.71
C GLN A 323 8.29 -6.98 -17.06
N MET A 324 7.97 -5.93 -17.82
CA MET A 324 7.74 -4.59 -17.30
C MET A 324 6.71 -3.88 -18.19
N GLY A 325 5.62 -3.38 -17.61
CA GLY A 325 4.56 -2.69 -18.37
C GLY A 325 4.78 -1.17 -18.53
N PRO A 326 3.72 -0.39 -18.80
CA PRO A 326 3.77 1.06 -18.81
C PRO A 326 3.75 1.64 -17.39
N GLN A 327 4.08 2.93 -17.27
CA GLN A 327 3.76 3.73 -16.07
C GLN A 327 2.25 4.00 -16.03
N VAL A 328 1.69 4.28 -14.86
CA VAL A 328 0.22 4.40 -14.70
C VAL A 328 -0.42 5.58 -15.46
N SER A 329 0.34 6.64 -15.73
CA SER A 329 -0.19 7.86 -16.33
C SER A 329 0.89 8.68 -17.04
N LEU A 330 0.47 9.52 -17.98
CA LEU A 330 1.34 10.52 -18.61
C LEU A 330 2.00 11.44 -17.58
N GLN A 331 1.27 11.88 -16.55
CA GLN A 331 1.82 12.72 -15.48
C GLN A 331 2.99 12.03 -14.76
N GLN A 332 2.85 10.73 -14.46
CA GLN A 332 3.90 9.97 -13.81
C GLN A 332 5.11 9.76 -14.74
N LEU A 333 4.87 9.50 -16.02
CA LEU A 333 5.91 9.41 -17.04
C LEU A 333 6.71 10.70 -17.19
N ASP A 334 6.04 11.86 -17.18
CA ASP A 334 6.68 13.18 -17.26
C ASP A 334 7.49 13.49 -16.01
N LYS A 335 6.98 13.13 -14.82
CA LYS A 335 7.73 13.24 -13.56
C LYS A 335 9.01 12.40 -13.60
N ILE A 336 8.96 11.18 -14.14
CA ILE A 336 10.14 10.31 -14.27
C ILE A 336 11.19 10.96 -15.18
N GLN A 337 10.77 11.47 -16.34
CA GLN A 337 11.67 12.16 -17.28
C GLN A 337 12.35 13.38 -16.62
N GLN A 338 11.63 14.15 -15.81
CA GLN A 338 12.21 15.27 -15.05
C GLN A 338 13.31 14.83 -14.10
N TYR A 339 13.14 13.71 -13.39
CA TYR A 339 14.19 13.18 -12.52
C TYR A 339 15.40 12.65 -13.29
N VAL A 340 15.19 12.02 -14.45
CA VAL A 340 16.30 11.60 -15.31
C VAL A 340 17.10 12.83 -15.76
N ALA A 341 16.42 13.90 -16.19
CA ALA A 341 17.07 15.16 -16.56
C ALA A 341 17.87 15.76 -15.39
N ALA A 342 17.29 15.77 -14.19
CA ALA A 342 17.96 16.26 -12.98
C ALA A 342 19.21 15.43 -12.63
N GLY A 343 19.16 14.10 -12.80
CA GLY A 343 20.32 13.23 -12.60
C GLY A 343 21.47 13.57 -13.54
N LEU A 344 21.18 13.78 -14.83
CA LEU A 344 22.17 14.19 -15.83
C LEU A 344 22.74 15.58 -15.53
N GLU A 345 21.89 16.55 -15.18
CA GLU A 345 22.32 17.92 -14.84
C GLU A 345 23.23 17.95 -13.60
N GLN A 346 22.99 17.08 -12.63
CA GLN A 346 23.81 16.95 -11.42
C GLN A 346 25.08 16.12 -11.62
N GLY A 347 25.35 15.64 -12.84
CA GLY A 347 26.58 14.94 -13.19
C GLY A 347 26.58 13.43 -12.89
N ALA A 348 25.42 12.82 -12.62
CA ALA A 348 25.31 11.37 -12.57
C ALA A 348 25.53 10.77 -13.98
N ASN A 349 26.13 9.58 -14.03
CA ASN A 349 26.37 8.89 -15.29
C ASN A 349 25.22 7.94 -15.64
N LEU A 350 24.55 8.16 -16.77
CA LEU A 350 23.47 7.29 -17.25
C LEU A 350 24.06 6.09 -18.00
N VAL A 351 24.00 4.89 -17.41
CA VAL A 351 24.61 3.68 -18.00
C VAL A 351 23.65 2.86 -18.86
N MET A 352 22.35 3.03 -18.67
CA MET A 352 21.30 2.44 -19.52
C MET A 352 19.95 3.15 -19.33
N GLY A 353 19.11 3.11 -20.36
CA GLY A 353 17.75 3.63 -20.34
C GLY A 353 17.70 5.15 -20.29
N GLY A 354 16.73 5.69 -19.55
CA GLY A 354 16.53 7.13 -19.34
C GLY A 354 15.55 7.76 -20.32
N GLU A 355 14.84 6.97 -21.11
CA GLU A 355 13.96 7.47 -22.17
C GLU A 355 12.64 6.69 -22.27
N ARG A 356 11.65 7.32 -22.93
CA ARG A 356 10.38 6.68 -23.29
C ARG A 356 10.66 5.52 -24.24
N ASN A 357 9.97 4.39 -24.03
CA ASN A 357 10.11 3.23 -24.91
C ASN A 357 8.97 3.18 -25.93
N THR A 358 9.15 3.88 -27.06
CA THR A 358 8.15 3.93 -28.14
C THR A 358 8.02 2.62 -28.92
N GLU A 359 9.01 1.71 -28.81
CA GLU A 359 8.94 0.38 -29.43
C GLU A 359 7.95 -0.54 -28.71
N ALA A 360 7.68 -0.30 -27.42
CA ALA A 360 6.72 -1.06 -26.62
C ALA A 360 5.25 -0.69 -26.90
N GLY A 361 4.99 0.44 -27.56
CA GLY A 361 3.66 0.91 -27.93
C GLY A 361 3.47 2.42 -27.71
N ASN A 362 2.24 2.89 -27.90
CA ASN A 362 1.87 4.31 -27.76
C ASN A 362 1.55 4.72 -26.31
N GLY A 363 1.42 3.78 -25.39
CA GLY A 363 1.19 4.04 -23.98
C GLY A 363 2.39 4.63 -23.24
N TYR A 364 2.31 4.64 -21.92
CA TYR A 364 3.24 5.36 -21.06
C TYR A 364 4.49 4.54 -20.72
N PHE A 365 5.14 3.96 -21.73
CA PHE A 365 6.29 3.07 -21.54
C PHE A 365 7.59 3.83 -21.29
N PHE A 366 8.39 3.33 -20.35
CA PHE A 366 9.70 3.87 -20.01
C PHE A 366 10.74 2.76 -19.93
N THR A 367 11.98 3.06 -20.33
CA THR A 367 13.07 2.09 -20.30
C THR A 367 13.56 1.83 -18.86
N PRO A 368 13.98 0.59 -18.52
CA PRO A 368 14.72 0.34 -17.28
C PRO A 368 15.95 1.25 -17.25
N THR A 369 16.09 2.05 -16.19
CA THR A 369 17.04 3.15 -16.15
C THR A 369 18.01 2.97 -14.98
N VAL A 370 19.30 3.13 -15.23
CA VAL A 370 20.33 3.00 -14.20
C VAL A 370 21.30 4.18 -14.30
N PHE A 371 21.45 4.90 -13.20
CA PHE A 371 22.49 5.89 -12.99
C PHE A 371 23.59 5.32 -12.10
N GLU A 372 24.83 5.58 -12.46
CA GLU A 372 26.00 5.36 -11.63
C GLU A 372 26.73 6.65 -11.29
N ASN A 373 27.76 6.56 -10.46
CA ASN A 373 28.49 7.71 -9.92
C ASN A 373 27.55 8.71 -9.22
N VAL A 374 26.46 8.19 -8.64
CA VAL A 374 25.50 9.00 -7.90
C VAL A 374 26.07 9.29 -6.52
N THR A 375 26.03 10.56 -6.09
CA THR A 375 26.30 10.94 -4.70
C THR A 375 25.00 11.01 -3.91
N ASN A 376 25.06 10.75 -2.60
CA ASN A 376 23.84 10.59 -1.79
C ASN A 376 23.02 11.88 -1.63
N ASP A 377 23.60 13.04 -1.97
CA ASP A 377 22.97 14.37 -1.95
C ASP A 377 22.26 14.74 -3.26
N MET A 378 22.48 14.01 -4.36
CA MET A 378 21.76 14.25 -5.63
C MET A 378 20.26 14.04 -5.48
N THR A 379 19.46 14.79 -6.24
CA THR A 379 17.99 14.71 -6.24
C THR A 379 17.51 13.28 -6.50
N ILE A 380 18.12 12.58 -7.47
CA ILE A 380 17.79 11.18 -7.79
C ILE A 380 18.13 10.19 -6.68
N ALA A 381 19.00 10.55 -5.72
CA ALA A 381 19.26 9.79 -4.51
C ALA A 381 18.38 10.21 -3.32
N ARG A 382 17.90 11.46 -3.27
CA ARG A 382 17.12 12.00 -2.14
C ARG A 382 15.62 11.80 -2.27
N GLU A 383 15.10 11.95 -3.48
CA GLU A 383 13.65 12.04 -3.72
C GLU A 383 13.09 10.75 -4.33
N GLU A 384 11.82 10.48 -4.01
CA GLU A 384 11.08 9.36 -4.56
C GLU A 384 10.65 9.66 -6.00
N ILE A 385 11.19 8.87 -6.93
CA ILE A 385 10.91 8.94 -8.37
C ILE A 385 9.61 8.18 -8.69
N PHE A 386 9.48 6.98 -8.10
CA PHE A 386 8.34 6.07 -8.28
C PHE A 386 8.20 5.58 -9.74
N GLY A 387 9.32 5.16 -10.30
CA GLY A 387 9.46 4.62 -11.66
C GLY A 387 10.74 3.80 -11.75
N PRO A 388 11.09 3.23 -12.92
CA PRO A 388 12.12 2.20 -13.06
C PRO A 388 13.52 2.84 -13.16
N VAL A 389 13.86 3.72 -12.22
CA VAL A 389 15.10 4.51 -12.19
C VAL A 389 15.92 4.17 -10.94
N LEU A 390 17.07 3.54 -11.15
CA LEU A 390 18.00 3.15 -10.10
C LEU A 390 19.13 4.16 -9.93
N SER A 391 19.44 4.53 -8.69
CA SER A 391 20.67 5.24 -8.33
C SER A 391 21.67 4.29 -7.69
N VAL A 392 22.85 4.13 -8.30
CA VAL A 392 23.93 3.28 -7.78
C VAL A 392 25.00 4.14 -7.09
N ILE A 393 25.30 3.78 -5.84
CA ILE A 393 26.21 4.52 -4.95
C ILE A 393 27.26 3.56 -4.40
N LYS A 394 28.55 3.94 -4.46
CA LYS A 394 29.64 3.15 -3.86
C LYS A 394 29.72 3.37 -2.35
N PHE A 395 30.12 2.32 -1.63
CA PHE A 395 30.52 2.45 -0.24
C PHE A 395 31.79 1.66 0.07
N LYS A 396 32.52 2.12 1.08
CA LYS A 396 33.81 1.56 1.47
C LYS A 396 33.67 0.39 2.45
N ASP A 397 32.97 0.62 3.55
CA ASP A 397 32.84 -0.29 4.68
C ASP A 397 31.45 -0.23 5.33
N GLU A 398 31.25 -1.06 6.36
CA GLU A 398 29.96 -1.21 7.07
C GLU A 398 29.45 0.12 7.65
N GLU A 399 30.34 0.96 8.19
CA GLU A 399 29.98 2.24 8.78
C GLU A 399 29.55 3.25 7.71
N ASP A 400 30.31 3.36 6.62
CA ASP A 400 29.97 4.20 5.48
C ASP A 400 28.63 3.80 4.86
N ALA A 401 28.41 2.49 4.65
CA ALA A 401 27.14 1.96 4.14
C ALA A 401 25.96 2.36 5.03
N LEU A 402 26.10 2.18 6.35
CA LEU A 402 25.05 2.47 7.30
C LEU A 402 24.71 3.96 7.36
N ASN A 403 25.73 4.82 7.35
CA ASN A 403 25.57 6.27 7.37
C ASN A 403 24.82 6.76 6.13
N LYS A 404 25.27 6.37 4.93
CA LYS A 404 24.63 6.74 3.66
C LYS A 404 23.21 6.17 3.53
N ALA A 405 23.01 4.91 3.91
CA ALA A 405 21.69 4.26 3.86
C ALA A 405 20.67 5.00 4.72
N ASN A 406 21.05 5.40 5.93
CA ASN A 406 20.19 6.11 6.87
C ASN A 406 20.00 7.61 6.57
N ASP A 407 20.92 8.20 5.81
CA ASP A 407 20.82 9.57 5.32
C ASP A 407 19.79 9.66 4.18
N SER A 408 18.53 9.74 4.60
CA SER A 408 17.33 9.97 3.80
C SER A 408 16.27 10.58 4.69
N LEU A 409 15.23 11.23 4.15
CA LEU A 409 14.06 11.63 4.94
C LEU A 409 13.14 10.44 5.24
N TYR A 410 13.24 9.39 4.43
CA TYR A 410 12.39 8.20 4.47
C TYR A 410 12.93 7.12 5.40
N GLY A 411 12.10 6.10 5.62
CA GLY A 411 12.40 4.95 6.47
C GLY A 411 11.38 3.83 6.30
N LEU A 412 11.02 3.48 5.05
CA LEU A 412 10.05 2.42 4.78
C LEU A 412 10.70 1.03 4.82
N ALA A 413 11.51 0.70 3.81
CA ALA A 413 12.19 -0.58 3.70
C ALA A 413 13.71 -0.41 3.53
N SER A 414 14.44 -1.50 3.68
CA SER A 414 15.87 -1.63 3.37
C SER A 414 16.17 -3.06 2.95
N GLY A 415 17.15 -3.25 2.07
CA GLY A 415 17.73 -4.55 1.73
C GLY A 415 19.20 -4.63 2.11
N LEU A 416 19.65 -5.84 2.44
CA LEU A 416 21.01 -6.15 2.85
C LEU A 416 21.43 -7.51 2.30
N TRP A 417 22.53 -7.54 1.56
CA TRP A 417 23.12 -8.76 1.01
C TRP A 417 24.50 -8.97 1.62
N THR A 418 24.67 -10.08 2.34
CA THR A 418 25.92 -10.47 3.01
C THR A 418 25.81 -11.93 3.49
N ASN A 419 26.93 -12.64 3.52
CA ASN A 419 27.02 -13.99 4.12
C ASN A 419 27.51 -13.94 5.58
N ASP A 420 28.01 -12.80 6.05
CA ASP A 420 28.34 -12.55 7.46
C ASP A 420 27.07 -12.28 8.27
N LEU A 421 26.61 -13.29 9.01
CA LEU A 421 25.46 -13.18 9.91
C LEU A 421 25.65 -12.17 11.06
N LYS A 422 26.90 -11.95 11.51
CA LYS A 422 27.17 -10.95 12.56
C LYS A 422 27.00 -9.54 12.00
N ARG A 423 27.49 -9.31 10.77
CA ARG A 423 27.23 -8.07 10.02
C ARG A 423 25.74 -7.88 9.78
N ALA A 424 25.04 -8.92 9.31
CA ALA A 424 23.59 -8.86 9.08
C ALA A 424 22.85 -8.38 10.34
N HIS A 425 23.14 -8.97 11.49
CA HIS A 425 22.50 -8.60 12.75
C HIS A 425 22.84 -7.17 13.22
N ARG A 426 24.08 -6.68 13.02
CA ARG A 426 24.44 -5.29 13.35
C ARG A 426 23.75 -4.30 12.42
N MET A 427 23.80 -4.54 11.10
CA MET A 427 23.18 -3.69 10.09
C MET A 427 21.66 -3.62 10.27
N VAL A 428 20.97 -4.75 10.48
CA VAL A 428 19.52 -4.77 10.74
C VAL A 428 19.13 -3.88 11.92
N ARG A 429 19.91 -3.87 13.00
CA ARG A 429 19.67 -2.99 14.15
C ARG A 429 19.95 -1.52 13.86
N GLY A 430 20.96 -1.24 13.04
CA GLY A 430 21.37 0.12 12.70
C GLY A 430 20.47 0.81 11.67
N LEU A 431 19.87 0.05 10.77
CA LEU A 431 19.05 0.57 9.67
C LEU A 431 17.73 1.16 10.19
N LYS A 432 17.46 2.41 9.82
CA LYS A 432 16.27 3.17 10.23
C LYS A 432 15.12 2.97 9.25
N ALA A 433 14.71 1.72 9.05
CA ALA A 433 13.57 1.33 8.23
C ALA A 433 12.49 0.62 9.07
N GLY A 434 11.29 0.47 8.52
CA GLY A 434 10.23 -0.36 9.08
C GLY A 434 10.40 -1.85 8.78
N THR A 435 10.87 -2.15 7.56
CA THR A 435 11.17 -3.51 7.10
C THR A 435 12.64 -3.60 6.65
N VAL A 436 13.35 -4.64 7.05
CA VAL A 436 14.72 -4.91 6.58
C VAL A 436 14.79 -6.34 6.03
N TYR A 437 15.07 -6.45 4.73
CA TYR A 437 15.25 -7.71 4.03
C TYR A 437 16.73 -8.11 4.06
N VAL A 438 17.02 -9.35 4.46
CA VAL A 438 18.38 -9.91 4.46
C VAL A 438 18.46 -11.04 3.44
N ASN A 439 19.36 -10.91 2.46
CA ASN A 439 19.53 -11.85 1.34
C ASN A 439 18.25 -12.12 0.54
N THR A 440 17.35 -11.13 0.51
CA THR A 440 16.12 -11.09 -0.29
C THR A 440 15.69 -9.63 -0.45
N PHE A 441 14.64 -9.36 -1.24
CA PHE A 441 14.06 -8.03 -1.38
C PHE A 441 12.59 -8.12 -1.81
N SER A 442 11.75 -7.16 -1.39
CA SER A 442 10.33 -7.03 -1.79
C SER A 442 9.43 -8.23 -1.48
N MET A 443 9.79 -9.07 -0.50
CA MET A 443 8.91 -10.14 -0.03
C MET A 443 7.82 -9.58 0.90
N LEU A 444 6.63 -10.16 0.84
CA LEU A 444 5.47 -9.79 1.64
C LEU A 444 4.87 -11.05 2.28
N ASP A 445 4.34 -10.91 3.50
CA ASP A 445 3.60 -11.95 4.22
C ASP A 445 2.47 -11.26 4.99
N SER A 446 1.23 -11.76 4.88
CA SER A 446 0.06 -11.17 5.55
C SER A 446 0.19 -11.19 7.08
N ALA A 447 0.99 -12.09 7.64
CA ALA A 447 1.25 -12.17 9.07
C ALA A 447 2.35 -11.21 9.55
N ALA A 448 3.14 -10.62 8.64
CA ALA A 448 4.22 -9.71 8.97
C ALA A 448 3.76 -8.24 8.92
N PRO A 449 3.95 -7.44 9.98
CA PRO A 449 3.57 -6.04 9.95
C PRO A 449 4.43 -5.28 8.93
N PHE A 450 3.78 -4.46 8.11
CA PHE A 450 4.40 -3.59 7.14
C PHE A 450 4.10 -2.14 7.50
N GLY A 451 5.12 -1.29 7.47
CA GLY A 451 4.92 0.14 7.52
C GLY A 451 6.15 0.93 7.91
N GLY A 452 6.15 2.22 7.58
CA GLY A 452 7.33 3.06 7.66
C GLY A 452 7.68 3.62 9.04
N ARG A 453 8.79 4.35 9.07
CA ARG A 453 9.11 5.34 10.10
C ARG A 453 9.62 6.63 9.43
N LYS A 454 9.86 7.68 10.21
CA LYS A 454 10.27 9.01 9.69
C LYS A 454 9.20 9.56 8.74
N GLN A 455 9.54 10.05 7.55
CA GLN A 455 8.56 10.59 6.60
C GLN A 455 7.89 9.53 5.72
N SER A 456 8.19 8.23 5.93
CA SER A 456 7.46 7.13 5.30
C SER A 456 6.15 6.78 6.02
N GLY A 457 5.79 7.56 7.05
CA GLY A 457 4.51 7.45 7.73
C GLY A 457 4.59 6.70 9.06
N PHE A 458 3.41 6.29 9.54
CA PHE A 458 3.21 5.67 10.85
C PHE A 458 1.90 4.87 10.88
N GLY A 459 1.83 3.90 11.81
CA GLY A 459 0.89 2.78 11.72
C GLY A 459 1.59 1.55 11.12
N ARG A 460 0.96 0.38 11.23
CA ARG A 460 1.45 -0.86 10.63
C ARG A 460 0.27 -1.59 10.00
N GLU A 461 0.24 -1.65 8.69
CA GLU A 461 -0.66 -2.53 7.96
C GLU A 461 -0.14 -3.97 8.00
N LEU A 462 -0.99 -4.93 7.66
CA LEU A 462 -0.67 -6.37 7.80
C LEU A 462 -0.36 -6.81 9.25
N GLY A 463 -0.18 -8.11 9.42
CA GLY A 463 0.06 -8.74 10.71
C GLY A 463 -1.09 -8.56 11.70
N ILE A 464 -0.93 -9.16 12.87
CA ILE A 464 -1.90 -9.00 13.96
C ILE A 464 -1.96 -7.54 14.47
N GLN A 465 -0.85 -6.81 14.32
CA GLN A 465 -0.69 -5.44 14.79
C GLN A 465 -1.63 -4.46 14.09
N ALA A 466 -2.02 -4.73 12.84
CA ALA A 466 -2.99 -3.87 12.17
C ALA A 466 -4.32 -3.80 12.92
N MET A 467 -4.72 -4.86 13.64
CA MET A 467 -5.98 -4.87 14.40
C MET A 467 -6.01 -3.78 15.49
N ASP A 468 -4.86 -3.39 16.04
CA ASP A 468 -4.79 -2.26 16.99
C ASP A 468 -5.13 -0.92 16.32
N MET A 469 -5.00 -0.81 14.99
CA MET A 469 -5.43 0.37 14.26
C MET A 469 -6.91 0.34 13.88
N TYR A 470 -7.60 -0.79 14.04
CA TYR A 470 -9.01 -0.98 13.68
C TYR A 470 -9.88 -1.31 14.88
N THR A 471 -9.32 -1.28 16.08
CA THR A 471 -10.02 -1.48 17.35
C THR A 471 -9.62 -0.44 18.38
N GLU A 472 -10.55 -0.10 19.27
CA GLU A 472 -10.31 0.73 20.45
C GLU A 472 -10.25 -0.14 21.70
N THR A 473 -9.38 0.21 22.65
CA THR A 473 -9.24 -0.55 23.90
C THR A 473 -10.09 0.10 24.99
N LYS A 474 -11.16 -0.58 25.41
CA LYS A 474 -12.01 -0.13 26.52
C LYS A 474 -11.59 -0.83 27.81
N ASN A 475 -11.26 -0.06 28.84
CA ASN A 475 -10.97 -0.58 30.17
C ASN A 475 -12.26 -0.69 31.00
N VAL A 476 -12.50 -1.83 31.63
CA VAL A 476 -13.68 -2.11 32.45
C VAL A 476 -13.26 -2.43 33.87
N TRP A 477 -13.79 -1.65 34.82
CA TRP A 477 -13.69 -1.94 36.24
C TRP A 477 -15.03 -2.39 36.78
N ILE A 478 -15.01 -3.49 37.53
CA ILE A 478 -16.17 -3.98 38.29
C ILE A 478 -15.77 -4.01 39.76
N ASP A 479 -16.51 -3.26 40.58
CA ASP A 479 -16.44 -3.40 42.04
C ASP A 479 -17.19 -4.67 42.45
N LEU A 480 -16.51 -5.55 43.19
CA LEU A 480 -17.07 -6.80 43.66
C LEU A 480 -17.40 -6.76 45.17
N ASN A 481 -17.25 -5.61 45.83
CA ASN A 481 -17.68 -5.47 47.22
C ASN A 481 -19.22 -5.48 47.32
N GLU A 482 -19.77 -6.14 48.35
CA GLU A 482 -21.22 -6.10 48.63
C GLU A 482 -21.69 -4.70 49.02
N GLN A 483 -20.83 -3.93 49.70
CA GLN A 483 -21.05 -2.54 50.05
C GLN A 483 -20.10 -1.67 49.24
N GLY A 484 -20.67 -0.71 48.50
CA GLY A 484 -19.89 0.26 47.73
C GLY A 484 -19.12 1.23 48.63
N LEU A 485 -18.23 2.00 48.01
CA LEU A 485 -17.43 3.02 48.70
C LEU A 485 -18.31 4.10 49.34
N ASN A 486 -18.52 4.05 50.66
CA ASN A 486 -19.13 5.13 51.43
C ASN A 486 -18.06 6.13 51.91
N TRP A 487 -17.50 6.90 50.98
CA TRP A 487 -16.42 7.84 51.29
C TRP A 487 -16.86 8.97 52.25
N TYR A 488 -18.12 9.39 52.19
CA TYR A 488 -18.62 10.55 52.93
C TYR A 488 -19.36 10.19 54.23
N GLY A 489 -19.68 8.92 54.47
CA GLY A 489 -20.29 8.46 55.72
C GLY A 489 -21.70 8.98 55.99
N VAL A 490 -22.41 9.44 54.95
CA VAL A 490 -23.79 9.97 55.03
C VAL A 490 -24.82 8.97 54.53
#